data_AF-A0A0T0MGX3-F1
#
_entry.id   AF-A0A0T0MGX3-F1
#
_cell.length_a   1.000
_cell.length_b   1.000
_cell.length_c   1.000
_cell.angle_alpha   90.00
_cell.angle_beta   90.00
_cell.angle_gamma   90.00
#
_symmetry.space_group_name_H-M   'P 1'
#
loop_
_entity.id
_entity.type
_entity.pdbx_description
1 polymer ?
#
loop_
_entity_poly.entity_id
_entity_poly.type
_entity_poly.pdbx_seq_one_letter_code
_entity_poly.pdbx_strand_id
1 'polypeptide(L)'
;MLVVGSANVSRSRAAERLMRARVGQDEGIEVSSAGTRAALGEPVVEPFDELLTAVGAYTDGRSARQLSTETVHSADLVLTATREERAAVVRLVPAAVGRTFTLREFARVAASLGPSSLPEGDLAARLSALVRAAPPLRGPTAPTVAADDDVLDPSGMGPAAFERSFVQVQAAVDSIVRTVRPTLADGDPPLPEPYAPPARRSRGLRNVALLALASLVGLVVVGTVGAFVAIGLLDDRVERFPDPFANLSSRPAPFVPTTPGGALPVTILVLGSTDDVRTDDPDAWATAAAQTDVVMLAHVSADRSHAHVIAMPPDLWVEVPGEVPGTLRAAFAEGGPPGAVQAVERLTNVRLDHVALADSETFARVTQSLGGVTLPLESNLVIGGRVVATAGERRLTGEQALVWVRGAVDDDLGRAQRSAVWLLAILDRMGDGDVRHNPLTWLRLLGVITASVAVDEGFDRSEMVGLLASVRTLGPGEVDVLPVPTVLAAGETGALLVPDAAPFSTLMDSLRTDTLGAHLDGG
;
A
#
# COMPACT_ATOMS: atom_id res chain seq x y z
N MET A 1 -1.73 -0.80 34.29
CA MET A 1 -1.71 -1.44 32.96
C MET A 1 -2.73 -0.79 32.03
N LEU A 2 -2.33 -0.55 30.77
CA LEU A 2 -3.20 -0.01 29.72
C LEU A 2 -3.36 -1.05 28.60
N VAL A 3 -4.58 -1.29 28.15
CA VAL A 3 -4.87 -2.10 26.97
C VAL A 3 -5.32 -1.22 25.80
N VAL A 4 -4.64 -1.32 24.66
CA VAL A 4 -4.89 -0.47 23.48
C VAL A 4 -5.49 -1.29 22.36
N GLY A 5 -6.52 -0.75 21.73
CA GLY A 5 -7.11 -1.28 20.50
C GLY A 5 -7.31 -0.17 19.47
N SER A 6 -7.97 -0.47 18.35
CA SER A 6 -8.36 0.55 17.38
C SER A 6 -9.52 1.43 17.89
N ALA A 7 -10.75 0.91 17.89
CA ALA A 7 -11.95 1.67 18.27
C ALA A 7 -12.28 1.66 19.78
N ASN A 8 -11.62 0.80 20.56
CA ASN A 8 -11.87 0.63 22.00
C ASN A 8 -13.32 0.27 22.39
N VAL A 9 -13.97 -0.55 21.56
CA VAL A 9 -15.31 -1.10 21.78
C VAL A 9 -15.36 -2.63 21.72
N SER A 10 -14.23 -3.29 21.40
CA SER A 10 -14.16 -4.74 21.16
C SER A 10 -12.99 -5.39 21.90
N ARG A 11 -11.91 -5.76 21.22
CA ARG A 11 -10.76 -6.54 21.72
C ARG A 11 -10.09 -5.94 22.95
N SER A 12 -9.75 -4.66 22.92
CA SER A 12 -9.08 -3.99 24.04
C SER A 12 -9.98 -3.82 25.26
N ARG A 13 -11.30 -3.65 25.04
CA ARG A 13 -12.30 -3.65 26.12
C ARG A 13 -12.47 -5.04 26.71
N ALA A 14 -12.57 -6.07 25.87
CA ALA A 14 -12.67 -7.45 26.34
C ALA A 14 -11.45 -7.83 27.19
N ALA A 15 -10.25 -7.49 26.72
CA ALA A 15 -9.01 -7.71 27.45
C ALA A 15 -8.94 -6.96 28.78
N GLU A 16 -9.36 -5.69 28.85
CA GLU A 16 -9.47 -4.93 30.11
C GLU A 16 -10.42 -5.62 31.10
N ARG A 17 -11.62 -6.01 30.64
CA ARG A 17 -12.65 -6.62 31.48
C ARG A 17 -12.24 -7.99 32.00
N LEU A 18 -11.70 -8.81 31.12
CA LEU A 18 -11.15 -10.11 31.50
C LEU A 18 -9.99 -9.93 32.47
N MET A 19 -9.04 -9.03 32.20
CA MET A 19 -7.94 -8.78 33.13
C MET A 19 -8.46 -8.36 34.52
N ARG A 20 -9.37 -7.38 34.62
CA ARG A 20 -9.97 -6.97 35.90
C ARG A 20 -10.66 -8.12 36.62
N ALA A 21 -11.47 -8.90 35.90
CA ALA A 21 -12.16 -10.06 36.48
C ALA A 21 -11.17 -11.12 37.01
N ARG A 22 -9.96 -11.20 36.44
CA ARG A 22 -8.95 -12.21 36.75
C ARG A 22 -7.94 -11.75 37.80
N VAL A 23 -7.58 -10.47 37.83
CA VAL A 23 -6.72 -9.90 38.89
C VAL A 23 -7.48 -9.58 40.17
N GLY A 24 -8.81 -9.42 40.10
CA GLY A 24 -9.66 -9.16 41.27
C GLY A 24 -9.55 -7.72 41.78
N GLN A 25 -9.75 -7.54 43.08
CA GLN A 25 -9.69 -6.24 43.78
C GLN A 25 -8.29 -5.94 44.33
N ASP A 26 -7.23 -6.45 43.68
CA ASP A 26 -5.86 -6.12 44.09
C ASP A 26 -5.62 -4.62 43.92
N GLU A 27 -5.49 -3.90 45.04
CA GLU A 27 -5.34 -2.44 45.07
C GLU A 27 -4.07 -1.96 44.35
N GLY A 28 -3.11 -2.85 44.10
CA GLY A 28 -1.87 -2.56 43.38
C GLY A 28 -1.99 -2.62 41.85
N ILE A 29 -3.11 -3.11 41.29
CA ILE A 29 -3.26 -3.31 39.84
C ILE A 29 -4.44 -2.52 39.28
N GLU A 30 -4.13 -1.36 38.69
CA GLU A 30 -5.10 -0.65 37.86
C GLU A 30 -5.05 -1.16 36.41
N VAL A 31 -6.20 -1.54 35.86
CA VAL A 31 -6.34 -1.91 34.44
C VAL A 31 -7.27 -0.94 33.75
N SER A 32 -6.83 -0.33 32.66
CA SER A 32 -7.63 0.56 31.82
C SER A 32 -7.51 0.17 30.35
N SER A 33 -8.37 0.71 29.48
CA SER A 33 -8.20 0.60 28.03
C SER A 33 -8.48 1.91 27.30
N ALA A 34 -7.87 2.02 26.12
CA ALA A 34 -8.03 3.14 25.21
C ALA A 34 -7.94 2.68 23.73
N GLY A 35 -8.30 3.57 22.81
CA GLY A 35 -8.28 3.32 21.37
C GLY A 35 -7.42 4.31 20.60
N THR A 36 -6.71 3.84 19.58
CA THR A 36 -5.95 4.72 18.68
C THR A 36 -6.86 5.58 17.79
N ARG A 37 -8.09 5.10 17.53
CA ARG A 37 -9.13 5.74 16.73
C ARG A 37 -10.50 5.55 17.39
N ALA A 38 -10.61 5.85 18.68
CA ALA A 38 -11.84 5.64 19.45
C ALA A 38 -12.89 6.72 19.16
N ALA A 39 -14.11 6.30 18.89
CA ALA A 39 -15.27 7.17 18.96
C ALA A 39 -15.68 7.33 20.44
N LEU A 40 -15.38 8.49 21.03
CA LEU A 40 -15.63 8.77 22.44
C LEU A 40 -17.11 8.54 22.78
N GLY A 41 -17.39 7.76 23.83
CA GLY A 41 -18.77 7.55 24.28
C GLY A 41 -19.44 6.26 23.78
N GLU A 42 -18.86 5.55 22.82
CA GLU A 42 -19.42 4.29 22.31
C GLU A 42 -19.32 3.14 23.34
N PRO A 43 -20.39 2.34 23.52
CA PRO A 43 -20.37 1.17 24.41
C PRO A 43 -19.57 0.00 23.79
N VAL A 44 -19.41 -1.07 24.57
CA VAL A 44 -18.88 -2.35 24.04
C VAL A 44 -19.87 -2.88 23.01
N VAL A 45 -19.36 -3.37 21.87
CA VAL A 45 -20.22 -3.94 20.82
C VAL A 45 -20.93 -5.20 21.35
N GLU A 46 -22.22 -5.31 21.04
CA GLU A 46 -23.15 -6.32 21.58
C GLU A 46 -22.58 -7.76 21.60
N PRO A 47 -21.94 -8.31 20.53
CA PRO A 47 -21.41 -9.66 20.59
C PRO A 47 -20.29 -9.85 21.64
N PHE A 48 -19.48 -8.83 21.89
CA PHE A 48 -18.45 -8.90 22.94
C PHE A 48 -19.07 -8.74 24.32
N ASP A 49 -20.11 -7.93 24.47
CA ASP A 49 -20.83 -7.75 25.73
C ASP A 49 -21.51 -9.05 26.18
N GLU A 50 -22.13 -9.77 25.25
CA GLU A 50 -22.71 -11.10 25.50
C GLU A 50 -21.65 -12.12 25.93
N LEU A 51 -20.52 -12.20 25.22
CA LEU A 51 -19.43 -13.13 25.52
C LEU A 51 -18.75 -12.80 26.86
N LEU A 52 -18.58 -11.52 27.18
CA LEU A 52 -18.07 -11.06 28.47
C LEU A 52 -19.00 -11.42 29.61
N THR A 53 -20.32 -11.22 29.42
CA THR A 53 -21.34 -11.60 30.39
C THR A 53 -21.35 -13.11 30.63
N ALA A 54 -21.20 -13.91 29.57
CA ALA A 54 -21.16 -15.37 29.66
C ALA A 54 -20.01 -15.91 30.53
N VAL A 55 -18.89 -15.18 30.64
CA VAL A 55 -17.73 -15.57 31.48
C VAL A 55 -17.62 -14.75 32.78
N GLY A 56 -18.68 -14.02 33.15
CA GLY A 56 -18.75 -13.25 34.39
C GLY A 56 -17.88 -11.98 34.42
N ALA A 57 -17.47 -11.46 33.26
CA ALA A 57 -16.65 -10.26 33.12
C ALA A 57 -17.50 -9.04 32.74
N TYR A 58 -18.36 -8.59 33.65
CA TYR A 58 -19.38 -7.56 33.41
C TYR A 58 -18.85 -6.21 32.90
N THR A 59 -19.62 -5.57 32.02
CA THR A 59 -19.41 -4.19 31.59
C THR A 59 -20.11 -3.22 32.56
N ASP A 60 -19.42 -2.14 32.94
CA ASP A 60 -19.92 -1.13 33.90
C ASP A 60 -20.50 0.10 33.18
N GLY A 61 -20.91 -0.04 31.92
CA GLY A 61 -21.38 1.05 31.08
C GLY A 61 -20.31 2.08 30.69
N ARG A 62 -19.02 1.89 31.04
CA ARG A 62 -17.94 2.79 30.58
C ARG A 62 -17.71 2.66 29.08
N SER A 63 -17.80 3.81 28.44
CA SER A 63 -17.63 3.96 26.99
C SER A 63 -16.17 4.04 26.53
N ALA A 64 -15.97 3.90 25.22
CA ALA A 64 -14.70 4.05 24.51
C ALA A 64 -13.98 5.37 24.85
N ARG A 65 -12.65 5.28 24.98
CA ARG A 65 -11.73 6.37 25.35
C ARG A 65 -10.61 6.47 24.33
N GLN A 66 -10.26 7.68 23.92
CA GLN A 66 -9.14 7.94 23.03
C GLN A 66 -7.81 7.77 23.76
N LEU A 67 -6.84 7.15 23.09
CA LEU A 67 -5.47 7.02 23.55
C LEU A 67 -4.81 8.40 23.62
N SER A 68 -4.10 8.68 24.72
CA SER A 68 -3.36 9.92 24.93
C SER A 68 -1.93 9.64 25.38
N THR A 69 -1.04 10.62 25.21
CA THR A 69 0.32 10.55 25.75
C THR A 69 0.32 10.32 27.26
N GLU A 70 -0.55 11.02 27.98
CA GLU A 70 -0.71 10.91 29.45
C GLU A 70 -1.05 9.48 29.89
N THR A 71 -2.04 8.85 29.25
CA THR A 71 -2.44 7.47 29.58
C THR A 71 -1.35 6.45 29.28
N VAL A 72 -0.53 6.68 28.25
CA VAL A 72 0.63 5.84 27.96
C VAL A 72 1.76 6.08 28.97
N HIS A 73 2.01 7.33 29.38
CA HIS A 73 3.04 7.66 30.36
C HIS A 73 2.76 7.06 31.74
N SER A 74 1.50 7.07 32.18
CA SER A 74 1.11 6.55 33.49
C SER A 74 1.04 5.02 33.58
N ALA A 75 1.15 4.29 32.46
CA ALA A 75 1.01 2.84 32.44
C ALA A 75 2.36 2.10 32.60
N ASP A 76 2.52 1.25 33.62
CA ASP A 76 3.73 0.42 33.76
C ASP A 76 3.85 -0.68 32.69
N LEU A 77 2.72 -1.07 32.10
CA LEU A 77 2.60 -2.06 31.03
C LEU A 77 1.54 -1.60 30.04
N VAL A 78 1.86 -1.64 28.75
CA VAL A 78 0.92 -1.42 27.65
C VAL A 78 0.78 -2.69 26.82
N LEU A 79 -0.46 -3.18 26.68
CA LEU A 79 -0.81 -4.34 25.87
C LEU A 79 -1.65 -3.90 24.68
N THR A 80 -1.29 -4.29 23.47
CA THR A 80 -2.05 -3.93 22.25
C THR A 80 -2.72 -5.14 21.62
N ALA A 81 -3.85 -4.97 20.94
CA ALA A 81 -4.49 -6.09 20.25
C ALA A 81 -3.70 -6.49 19.00
N THR A 82 -3.01 -5.56 18.35
CA THR A 82 -2.15 -5.82 17.18
C THR A 82 -0.78 -5.13 17.25
N ARG A 83 0.13 -5.54 16.37
CA ARG A 83 1.43 -4.91 16.14
C ARG A 83 1.31 -3.50 15.55
N GLU A 84 0.28 -3.23 14.76
CA GLU A 84 -0.02 -1.87 14.26
C GLU A 84 -0.31 -0.93 15.42
N GLU A 85 -1.15 -1.36 16.36
CA GLU A 85 -1.49 -0.60 17.57
C GLU A 85 -0.26 -0.46 18.49
N ARG A 86 0.60 -1.49 18.56
CA ARG A 86 1.90 -1.40 19.25
C ARG A 86 2.77 -0.30 18.67
N ALA A 87 2.89 -0.25 17.34
CA ALA A 87 3.62 0.79 16.65
C ALA A 87 3.01 2.18 16.88
N ALA A 88 1.68 2.29 16.94
CA ALA A 88 1.00 3.54 17.26
C ALA A 88 1.33 4.06 18.68
N VAL A 89 1.35 3.18 19.69
CA VAL A 89 1.75 3.54 21.05
C VAL A 89 3.21 4.00 21.09
N VAL A 90 4.12 3.28 20.43
CA VAL A 90 5.55 3.62 20.41
C VAL A 90 5.81 4.91 19.63
N ARG A 91 5.09 5.19 18.55
CA ARG A 91 5.17 6.50 17.87
C ARG A 91 4.69 7.64 18.76
N LEU A 92 3.65 7.41 19.54
CA LEU A 92 3.10 8.41 20.46
C LEU A 92 4.04 8.67 21.65
N VAL A 93 4.64 7.63 22.21
CA VAL A 93 5.61 7.70 23.33
C VAL A 93 6.76 6.71 23.09
N PRO A 94 7.86 7.14 22.43
CA PRO A 94 8.98 6.25 22.10
C PRO A 94 9.62 5.56 23.31
N ALA A 95 9.65 6.25 24.45
CA ALA A 95 10.16 5.72 25.73
C ALA A 95 9.37 4.50 26.25
N ALA A 96 8.15 4.25 25.75
CA ALA A 96 7.33 3.13 26.18
C ALA A 96 7.70 1.79 25.51
N VAL A 97 8.65 1.76 24.57
CA VAL A 97 9.01 0.57 23.77
C VAL A 97 9.30 -0.67 24.63
N GLY A 98 10.03 -0.50 25.74
CA GLY A 98 10.40 -1.59 26.64
C GLY A 98 9.24 -2.16 27.47
N ARG A 99 8.10 -1.45 27.52
CA ARG A 99 6.91 -1.86 28.27
C ARG A 99 5.65 -1.99 27.42
N THR A 100 5.79 -1.97 26.09
CA THR A 100 4.67 -2.09 25.13
C THR A 100 4.79 -3.36 24.31
N PHE A 101 3.81 -4.26 24.44
CA PHE A 101 3.77 -5.57 23.79
C PHE A 101 2.41 -5.78 23.12
N THR A 102 2.31 -6.67 22.14
CA THR A 102 0.98 -7.20 21.80
C THR A 102 0.50 -8.14 22.90
N LEU A 103 -0.81 -8.27 23.06
CA LEU A 103 -1.42 -9.12 24.09
C LEU A 103 -0.94 -10.58 23.95
N ARG A 104 -0.87 -11.09 22.72
CA ARG A 104 -0.45 -12.47 22.43
C ARG A 104 1.07 -12.66 22.54
N GLU A 105 1.86 -11.66 22.14
CA GLU A 105 3.32 -11.63 22.36
C GLU A 105 3.64 -11.74 23.85
N PHE A 106 3.02 -10.89 24.68
CA PHE A 106 3.26 -10.87 26.13
C PHE A 106 2.78 -12.16 26.80
N ALA A 107 1.62 -12.69 26.39
CA ALA A 107 1.10 -13.95 26.91
C ALA A 107 2.00 -15.16 26.62
N ARG A 108 2.65 -15.17 25.45
CA ARG A 108 3.62 -16.21 25.07
C ARG A 108 4.93 -16.05 25.85
N VAL A 109 5.43 -14.83 26.01
CA VAL A 109 6.60 -14.57 26.87
C VAL A 109 6.30 -15.02 28.31
N ALA A 110 5.13 -14.69 28.84
CA ALA A 110 4.68 -15.14 30.15
C ALA A 110 4.60 -16.67 30.26
N ALA A 111 4.10 -17.35 29.23
CA ALA A 111 4.04 -18.82 29.20
C ALA A 111 5.44 -19.46 29.16
N SER A 112 6.40 -18.84 28.45
CA SER A 112 7.78 -19.34 28.37
C SER A 112 8.55 -19.23 29.69
N LEU A 113 8.26 -18.19 30.48
CA LEU A 113 8.84 -17.98 31.80
C LEU A 113 8.22 -18.92 32.84
N GLY A 114 6.89 -19.10 32.79
CA GLY A 114 6.14 -19.84 33.80
C GLY A 114 6.14 -19.18 35.19
N PRO A 115 5.27 -19.61 36.11
CA PRO A 115 5.09 -18.96 37.41
C PRO A 115 6.28 -19.11 38.36
N SER A 116 7.05 -20.20 38.24
CA SER A 116 8.21 -20.49 39.11
C SER A 116 9.43 -19.62 38.82
N SER A 117 9.49 -18.95 37.67
CA SER A 117 10.60 -18.03 37.33
C SER A 117 10.42 -16.63 37.90
N LEU A 118 9.22 -16.29 38.39
CA LEU A 118 8.91 -15.01 38.99
C LEU A 118 9.18 -15.03 40.50
N PRO A 119 9.66 -13.92 41.09
CA PRO A 119 9.92 -13.84 42.53
C PRO A 119 8.66 -14.07 43.35
N GLU A 120 8.81 -14.53 44.58
CA GLU A 120 7.72 -14.54 45.55
C GLU A 120 7.21 -13.11 45.81
N GLY A 121 5.91 -12.97 46.04
CA GLY A 121 5.28 -11.68 46.25
C GLY A 121 3.80 -11.68 45.87
N ASP A 122 3.17 -10.52 46.05
CA ASP A 122 1.81 -10.28 45.58
C ASP A 122 1.74 -10.23 44.04
N LEU A 123 0.51 -10.16 43.52
CA LEU A 123 0.25 -10.19 42.09
C LEU A 123 0.89 -9.00 41.37
N ALA A 124 0.88 -7.82 42.00
CA ALA A 124 1.44 -6.58 41.46
C ALA A 124 2.97 -6.64 41.32
N ALA A 125 3.66 -7.13 42.34
CA ALA A 125 5.11 -7.34 42.33
C ALA A 125 5.52 -8.38 41.28
N ARG A 126 4.75 -9.48 41.18
CA ARG A 126 4.99 -10.54 40.19
C ARG A 126 4.73 -10.07 38.76
N LEU A 127 3.68 -9.29 38.52
CA LEU A 127 3.43 -8.65 37.22
C LEU A 127 4.54 -7.65 36.87
N SER A 128 4.98 -6.82 37.82
CA SER A 128 6.10 -5.90 37.61
C SER A 128 7.40 -6.63 37.28
N ALA A 129 7.66 -7.78 37.92
CA ALA A 129 8.81 -8.62 37.61
C ALA A 129 8.71 -9.22 36.19
N LEU A 130 7.52 -9.69 35.80
CA LEU A 130 7.27 -10.19 34.45
C LEU A 130 7.51 -9.10 33.38
N VAL A 131 7.01 -7.88 33.61
CA VAL A 131 7.23 -6.73 32.70
C VAL A 131 8.72 -6.43 32.52
N ARG A 132 9.51 -6.47 33.59
CA ARG A 132 10.97 -6.25 33.52
C ARG A 132 11.71 -7.40 32.82
N ALA A 133 11.25 -8.64 32.97
CA ALA A 133 11.87 -9.82 32.37
C ALA A 133 11.51 -10.02 30.89
N ALA A 134 10.41 -9.43 30.43
CA ALA A 134 9.85 -9.70 29.10
C ALA A 134 10.66 -9.17 27.89
N PRO A 135 11.27 -7.97 27.90
CA PRO A 135 11.98 -7.43 26.73
C PRO A 135 13.07 -8.34 26.14
N PRO A 136 14.00 -8.93 26.92
CA PRO A 136 15.03 -9.81 26.35
C PRO A 136 14.48 -11.12 25.78
N LEU A 137 13.25 -11.51 26.14
CA LEU A 137 12.62 -12.75 25.70
C LEU A 137 11.78 -12.60 24.43
N ARG A 138 11.61 -11.38 23.91
CA ARG A 138 10.83 -11.15 22.67
C ARG A 138 11.39 -11.90 21.47
N GLY A 139 12.69 -11.80 21.23
CA GLY A 139 13.37 -12.48 20.11
C GLY A 139 13.30 -14.00 20.23
N PRO A 140 13.76 -14.60 21.34
CA PRO A 140 13.75 -16.05 21.55
C PRO A 140 12.36 -16.69 21.51
N THR A 141 11.31 -15.94 21.84
CA THR A 141 9.93 -16.45 21.83
C THR A 141 9.15 -16.06 20.58
N ALA A 142 9.76 -15.37 19.60
CA ALA A 142 9.05 -14.88 18.42
C ALA A 142 8.27 -15.99 17.69
N PRO A 143 7.10 -15.69 17.09
CA PRO A 143 6.33 -16.70 16.39
C PRO A 143 6.97 -17.01 15.04
N THR A 144 6.70 -18.20 14.51
CA THR A 144 7.05 -18.54 13.12
C THR A 144 6.35 -17.60 12.13
N VAL A 145 5.10 -17.23 12.41
CA VAL A 145 4.33 -16.28 11.59
C VAL A 145 4.07 -15.04 12.42
N ALA A 146 4.57 -13.89 11.98
CA ALA A 146 4.45 -12.65 12.74
C ALA A 146 2.99 -12.23 13.05
N ALA A 147 2.04 -12.64 12.22
CA ALA A 147 0.60 -12.44 12.43
C ALA A 147 0.04 -13.19 13.66
N ASP A 148 0.74 -14.20 14.18
CA ASP A 148 0.30 -14.93 15.38
C ASP A 148 0.34 -14.07 16.65
N ASP A 149 1.02 -12.93 16.61
CA ASP A 149 1.04 -11.94 17.69
C ASP A 149 -0.15 -10.97 17.66
N ASP A 150 -0.96 -10.99 16.59
CA ASP A 150 -2.14 -10.15 16.43
C ASP A 150 -3.41 -10.89 16.87
N VAL A 151 -4.28 -10.20 17.61
CA VAL A 151 -5.65 -10.67 17.91
C VAL A 151 -6.53 -10.35 16.71
N LEU A 152 -7.24 -11.34 16.18
CA LEU A 152 -8.18 -11.21 15.06
C LEU A 152 -9.15 -10.05 15.26
N ASP A 153 -9.19 -9.06 14.35
CA ASP A 153 -10.24 -8.03 14.35
C ASP A 153 -11.53 -8.61 13.73
N PRO A 154 -12.64 -8.73 14.48
CA PRO A 154 -13.86 -9.34 13.95
C PRO A 154 -14.74 -8.37 13.13
N SER A 155 -14.36 -7.10 13.01
CA SER A 155 -15.11 -6.08 12.29
C SER A 155 -15.41 -6.51 10.85
N GLY A 156 -16.70 -6.57 10.48
CA GLY A 156 -17.15 -6.97 9.13
C GLY A 156 -17.11 -8.48 8.82
N MET A 157 -16.73 -9.33 9.78
CA MET A 157 -16.50 -10.77 9.55
C MET A 157 -17.59 -11.70 10.12
N GLY A 158 -18.72 -11.14 10.57
CA GLY A 158 -19.86 -11.88 11.12
C GLY A 158 -19.63 -12.48 12.53
N PRO A 159 -20.67 -13.11 13.14
CA PRO A 159 -20.64 -13.50 14.56
C PRO A 159 -19.52 -14.47 14.96
N ALA A 160 -19.19 -15.44 14.11
CA ALA A 160 -18.15 -16.43 14.39
C ALA A 160 -16.73 -15.83 14.46
N ALA A 161 -16.51 -14.63 13.92
CA ALA A 161 -15.25 -13.93 14.08
C ALA A 161 -15.12 -13.31 15.48
N PHE A 162 -16.22 -12.81 16.06
CA PHE A 162 -16.25 -12.28 17.42
C PHE A 162 -15.90 -13.37 18.44
N GLU A 163 -16.49 -14.56 18.31
CA GLU A 163 -16.16 -15.71 19.16
C GLU A 163 -14.66 -16.08 19.08
N ARG A 164 -14.11 -16.20 17.86
CA ARG A 164 -12.69 -16.52 17.66
C ARG A 164 -11.77 -15.45 18.24
N SER A 165 -12.10 -14.18 18.03
CA SER A 165 -11.38 -13.04 18.60
C SER A 165 -11.41 -13.08 20.12
N PHE A 166 -12.58 -13.32 20.71
CA PHE A 166 -12.77 -13.42 22.15
C PHE A 166 -11.95 -14.56 22.77
N VAL A 167 -11.97 -15.75 22.15
CA VAL A 167 -11.16 -16.89 22.61
C VAL A 167 -9.67 -16.57 22.59
N GLN A 168 -9.18 -15.84 21.57
CA GLN A 168 -7.78 -15.41 21.52
C GLN A 168 -7.43 -14.42 22.64
N VAL A 169 -8.32 -13.47 22.92
CA VAL A 169 -8.14 -12.51 24.03
C VAL A 169 -8.15 -13.24 25.38
N GLN A 170 -9.15 -14.09 25.61
CA GLN A 170 -9.30 -14.85 26.85
C GLN A 170 -8.09 -15.75 27.11
N ALA A 171 -7.65 -16.52 26.12
CA ALA A 171 -6.50 -17.40 26.25
C ALA A 171 -5.21 -16.63 26.59
N ALA A 172 -5.01 -15.45 26.00
CA ALA A 172 -3.84 -14.62 26.27
C ALA A 172 -3.89 -14.02 27.69
N VAL A 173 -5.05 -13.49 28.10
CA VAL A 173 -5.26 -12.97 29.46
C VAL A 173 -5.06 -14.06 30.51
N ASP A 174 -5.67 -15.23 30.31
CA ASP A 174 -5.58 -16.35 31.25
C ASP A 174 -4.13 -16.88 31.34
N SER A 175 -3.37 -16.86 30.24
CA SER A 175 -1.94 -17.20 30.26
C SER A 175 -1.13 -16.24 31.12
N ILE A 176 -1.32 -14.93 30.94
CA ILE A 176 -0.62 -13.90 31.72
C ILE A 176 -0.95 -14.05 33.21
N VAL A 177 -2.24 -14.12 33.54
CA VAL A 177 -2.71 -14.24 34.93
C VAL A 177 -2.16 -15.52 35.58
N ARG A 178 -2.17 -16.65 34.87
CA ARG A 178 -1.63 -17.92 35.39
C ARG A 178 -0.14 -17.84 35.70
N THR A 179 0.63 -17.09 34.91
CA THR A 179 2.05 -16.88 35.18
C THR A 179 2.26 -16.00 36.42
N VAL A 180 1.48 -14.91 36.57
CA VAL A 180 1.70 -13.96 37.68
C VAL A 180 1.05 -14.38 38.98
N ARG A 181 0.03 -15.24 38.98
CA ARG A 181 -0.56 -15.74 40.23
C ARG A 181 0.48 -16.55 41.02
N PRO A 182 0.64 -16.32 42.33
CA PRO A 182 1.45 -17.18 43.18
C PRO A 182 0.86 -18.60 43.20
N THR A 183 1.71 -19.61 43.40
CA THR A 183 1.28 -21.01 43.52
C THR A 183 0.21 -21.11 44.60
N LEU A 184 -0.97 -21.65 44.22
CA LEU A 184 -2.21 -21.62 44.99
C LEU A 184 -2.02 -21.92 46.49
N ALA A 185 -2.45 -21.00 47.36
CA ALA A 185 -2.91 -21.37 48.69
C ALA A 185 -4.29 -22.05 48.53
N ASP A 186 -4.56 -23.11 49.29
CA ASP A 186 -5.87 -23.75 49.33
C ASP A 186 -6.96 -22.71 49.63
N GLY A 187 -7.81 -22.39 48.65
CA GLY A 187 -8.98 -21.50 48.84
C GLY A 187 -9.26 -20.49 47.74
N ASP A 188 -8.36 -20.26 46.78
CA ASP A 188 -8.61 -19.32 45.69
C ASP A 188 -9.65 -19.88 44.70
N PRO A 189 -10.66 -19.09 44.26
CA PRO A 189 -11.65 -19.56 43.31
C PRO A 189 -10.97 -19.94 41.98
N PRO A 190 -11.30 -21.12 41.40
CA PRO A 190 -10.77 -21.50 40.10
C PRO A 190 -11.10 -20.43 39.07
N LEU A 191 -10.15 -20.16 38.16
CA LEU A 191 -10.39 -19.25 37.05
C LEU A 191 -11.65 -19.71 36.28
N PRO A 192 -12.56 -18.80 35.90
CA PRO A 192 -13.73 -19.16 35.11
C PRO A 192 -13.30 -19.94 33.87
N GLU A 193 -13.99 -21.05 33.58
CA GLU A 193 -13.62 -21.91 32.46
C GLU A 193 -13.58 -21.14 31.13
N PRO A 194 -12.65 -21.49 30.22
CA PRO A 194 -12.61 -20.93 28.88
C PRO A 194 -13.97 -21.03 28.20
N TYR A 195 -14.39 -19.98 27.49
CA TYR A 195 -15.62 -20.03 26.73
C TYR A 195 -15.54 -21.15 25.67
N ALA A 196 -16.33 -22.20 25.83
CA ALA A 196 -16.47 -23.31 24.89
C ALA A 196 -17.76 -23.14 24.08
N PRO A 197 -17.69 -22.98 22.74
CA PRO A 197 -18.88 -22.83 21.93
C PRO A 197 -19.75 -24.11 21.97
N PRO A 198 -21.09 -24.01 21.89
CA PRO A 198 -21.96 -25.17 21.95
C PRO A 198 -21.68 -26.15 20.79
N ALA A 199 -21.49 -27.42 21.13
CA ALA A 199 -21.17 -28.49 20.17
C ALA A 199 -22.30 -28.68 19.15
N ARG A 200 -22.07 -28.30 17.89
CA ARG A 200 -23.02 -28.56 16.79
C ARG A 200 -22.94 -30.04 16.38
N ARG A 201 -24.05 -30.77 16.53
CA ARG A 201 -24.21 -32.18 16.09
C ARG A 201 -23.82 -32.35 14.62
N SER A 202 -22.81 -33.17 14.35
CA SER A 202 -22.38 -33.55 13.02
C SER A 202 -23.41 -34.45 12.34
N ARG A 203 -24.18 -33.90 11.39
CA ARG A 203 -24.80 -34.72 10.34
C ARG A 203 -23.93 -34.66 9.09
N GLY A 204 -23.34 -35.82 8.74
CA GLY A 204 -22.77 -36.09 7.42
C GLY A 204 -21.46 -35.38 7.07
N LEU A 205 -20.36 -35.69 7.77
CA LEU A 205 -19.00 -35.21 7.44
C LEU A 205 -18.59 -35.49 5.98
N ARG A 206 -19.12 -36.53 5.34
CA ARG A 206 -18.88 -36.82 3.92
C ARG A 206 -19.49 -35.76 3.00
N ASN A 207 -20.67 -35.24 3.34
CA ASN A 207 -21.34 -34.20 2.57
C ASN A 207 -20.74 -32.83 2.86
N VAL A 208 -20.26 -32.58 4.09
CA VAL A 208 -19.57 -31.33 4.46
C VAL A 208 -18.17 -31.26 3.83
N ALA A 209 -17.41 -32.36 3.76
CA ALA A 209 -16.13 -32.40 3.06
C ALA A 209 -16.30 -32.25 1.54
N LEU A 210 -17.33 -32.87 0.95
CA LEU A 210 -17.69 -32.68 -0.47
C LEU A 210 -18.19 -31.27 -0.75
N LEU A 211 -18.95 -30.65 0.15
CA LEU A 211 -19.40 -29.26 0.04
C LEU A 211 -18.24 -28.28 0.27
N ALA A 212 -17.33 -28.54 1.21
CA ALA A 212 -16.14 -27.71 1.45
C ALA A 212 -15.13 -27.81 0.30
N LEU A 213 -14.96 -29.01 -0.28
CA LEU A 213 -14.16 -29.19 -1.50
C LEU A 213 -14.86 -28.55 -2.71
N ALA A 214 -16.19 -28.66 -2.83
CA ALA A 214 -16.95 -27.99 -3.89
C ALA A 214 -17.01 -26.46 -3.69
N SER A 215 -16.94 -25.96 -2.46
CA SER A 215 -16.83 -24.53 -2.14
C SER A 215 -15.41 -24.01 -2.29
N LEU A 216 -14.38 -24.82 -2.03
CA LEU A 216 -12.98 -24.47 -2.29
C LEU A 216 -12.70 -24.51 -3.79
N VAL A 217 -13.12 -25.57 -4.49
CA VAL A 217 -13.11 -25.65 -5.95
C VAL A 217 -14.02 -24.57 -6.51
N GLY A 218 -15.16 -24.28 -5.90
CA GLY A 218 -16.04 -23.18 -6.29
C GLY A 218 -15.42 -21.80 -6.07
N LEU A 219 -14.63 -21.58 -5.02
CA LEU A 219 -13.92 -20.32 -4.75
C LEU A 219 -12.69 -20.18 -5.65
N VAL A 220 -11.98 -21.29 -5.90
CA VAL A 220 -10.88 -21.36 -6.85
C VAL A 220 -11.42 -21.16 -8.26
N VAL A 221 -12.56 -21.76 -8.63
CA VAL A 221 -13.24 -21.59 -9.91
C VAL A 221 -13.87 -20.21 -10.00
N VAL A 222 -14.48 -19.63 -8.97
CA VAL A 222 -14.98 -18.25 -9.01
C VAL A 222 -13.82 -17.25 -8.97
N GLY A 223 -12.70 -17.58 -8.35
CA GLY A 223 -11.48 -16.78 -8.35
C GLY A 223 -10.71 -16.88 -9.66
N THR A 224 -10.65 -18.06 -10.29
CA THR A 224 -10.04 -18.28 -11.61
C THR A 224 -10.97 -17.90 -12.73
N VAL A 225 -12.28 -18.10 -12.65
CA VAL A 225 -13.30 -17.58 -13.56
C VAL A 225 -13.46 -16.08 -13.34
N GLY A 226 -13.38 -15.58 -12.11
CA GLY A 226 -13.41 -14.15 -11.80
C GLY A 226 -12.14 -13.45 -12.25
N ALA A 227 -10.96 -14.07 -12.11
CA ALA A 227 -9.73 -13.63 -12.74
C ALA A 227 -9.81 -13.81 -14.26
N PHE A 228 -10.34 -14.91 -14.79
CA PHE A 228 -10.45 -15.16 -16.23
C PHE A 228 -11.47 -14.24 -16.91
N VAL A 229 -12.52 -13.84 -16.20
CA VAL A 229 -13.54 -12.85 -16.59
C VAL A 229 -13.01 -11.45 -16.37
N ALA A 230 -12.31 -11.14 -15.27
CA ALA A 230 -11.63 -9.86 -15.12
C ALA A 230 -10.60 -9.69 -16.22
N ILE A 231 -9.73 -10.66 -16.42
CA ILE A 231 -8.72 -10.70 -17.49
C ILE A 231 -9.39 -10.80 -18.88
N GLY A 232 -10.56 -11.41 -19.01
CA GLY A 232 -11.34 -11.39 -20.26
C GLY A 232 -11.98 -10.02 -20.53
N LEU A 233 -12.42 -9.32 -19.49
CA LEU A 233 -12.90 -7.94 -19.52
C LEU A 233 -11.75 -6.93 -19.72
N LEU A 234 -10.51 -7.29 -19.35
CA LEU A 234 -9.29 -6.54 -19.67
C LEU A 234 -8.96 -6.65 -21.17
N ASP A 235 -9.17 -7.82 -21.78
CA ASP A 235 -8.79 -8.07 -23.17
C ASP A 235 -9.76 -7.45 -24.19
N ASP A 236 -11.07 -7.48 -23.90
CA ASP A 236 -12.12 -6.95 -24.79
C ASP A 236 -12.22 -5.40 -24.80
N ARG A 237 -11.43 -4.70 -23.98
CA ARG A 237 -11.48 -3.23 -23.83
C ARG A 237 -10.17 -2.51 -24.10
N VAL A 238 -9.06 -3.24 -24.22
CA VAL A 238 -7.75 -2.64 -24.49
C VAL A 238 -7.58 -2.50 -25.99
N GLU A 239 -7.55 -1.26 -26.45
CA GLU A 239 -7.22 -0.94 -27.83
C GLU A 239 -5.75 -1.32 -28.09
N ARG A 240 -5.47 -1.91 -29.25
CA ARG A 240 -4.11 -2.34 -29.62
C ARG A 240 -3.71 -1.68 -30.92
N PHE A 241 -2.47 -1.19 -30.94
CA PHE A 241 -1.85 -0.66 -32.14
C PHE A 241 -0.73 -1.58 -32.63
N PRO A 242 -0.39 -1.54 -33.94
CA PRO A 242 0.63 -2.40 -34.53
C PRO A 242 1.97 -2.32 -33.79
N ASP A 243 2.72 -3.42 -33.79
CA ASP A 243 4.04 -3.52 -33.15
C ASP A 243 4.95 -2.31 -33.51
N PRO A 244 5.25 -1.42 -32.54
CA PRO A 244 6.04 -0.22 -32.80
C PRO A 244 7.53 -0.53 -33.04
N PHE A 245 7.95 -1.77 -32.78
CA PHE A 245 9.34 -2.20 -32.85
C PHE A 245 9.70 -2.91 -34.16
N ALA A 246 8.71 -3.40 -34.92
CA ALA A 246 8.89 -4.32 -36.04
C ALA A 246 9.88 -3.83 -37.13
N ASN A 247 9.96 -2.51 -37.34
CA ASN A 247 10.77 -1.90 -38.39
C ASN A 247 12.04 -1.19 -37.87
N LEU A 248 12.36 -1.33 -36.59
CA LEU A 248 13.52 -0.70 -35.98
C LEU A 248 14.78 -1.57 -36.15
N SER A 249 15.72 -1.11 -36.98
CA SER A 249 16.91 -1.88 -37.36
C SER A 249 18.11 -1.72 -36.43
N SER A 250 18.14 -0.69 -35.59
CA SER A 250 19.30 -0.32 -34.75
C SER A 250 18.88 0.00 -33.31
N ARG A 251 18.45 -1.04 -32.59
CA ARG A 251 18.01 -0.95 -31.19
C ARG A 251 19.15 -1.24 -30.20
N PRO A 252 19.12 -0.68 -28.99
CA PRO A 252 20.07 -1.03 -27.92
C PRO A 252 20.13 -2.54 -27.65
N ALA A 253 21.25 -3.02 -27.10
CA ALA A 253 21.35 -4.43 -26.73
C ALA A 253 20.34 -4.77 -25.62
N PRO A 254 19.69 -5.96 -25.66
CA PRO A 254 18.81 -6.38 -24.59
C PRO A 254 19.60 -6.61 -23.30
N PHE A 255 18.92 -6.49 -22.17
CA PHE A 255 19.50 -6.80 -20.87
C PHE A 255 19.97 -8.27 -20.82
N VAL A 256 21.14 -8.49 -20.21
CA VAL A 256 21.69 -9.83 -20.02
C VAL A 256 21.68 -10.14 -18.53
N PRO A 257 20.85 -11.10 -18.07
CA PRO A 257 20.76 -11.42 -16.66
C PRO A 257 22.08 -12.00 -16.13
N THR A 258 22.43 -11.61 -14.91
CA THR A 258 23.65 -12.06 -14.21
C THR A 258 23.61 -13.56 -13.88
N THR A 259 22.42 -14.15 -13.81
CA THR A 259 22.19 -15.57 -13.56
C THR A 259 21.51 -16.23 -14.78
N PRO A 260 21.97 -17.42 -15.24
CA PRO A 260 21.31 -18.13 -16.33
C PRO A 260 19.84 -18.43 -16.01
N GLY A 261 18.93 -17.96 -16.88
CA GLY A 261 17.48 -18.10 -16.67
C GLY A 261 16.88 -17.11 -15.66
N GLY A 262 17.64 -16.10 -15.24
CA GLY A 262 17.11 -14.99 -14.45
C GLY A 262 16.00 -14.24 -15.20
N ALA A 263 15.06 -13.66 -14.45
CA ALA A 263 14.04 -12.79 -15.02
C ALA A 263 14.68 -11.57 -15.68
N LEU A 264 13.96 -10.95 -16.61
CA LEU A 264 14.39 -9.74 -17.29
C LEU A 264 13.68 -8.52 -16.68
N PRO A 265 14.35 -7.37 -16.61
CA PRO A 265 13.66 -6.12 -16.32
C PRO A 265 12.68 -5.81 -17.45
N VAL A 266 11.64 -5.04 -17.15
CA VAL A 266 10.63 -4.63 -18.13
C VAL A 266 10.58 -3.12 -18.16
N THR A 267 10.82 -2.51 -19.32
CA THR A 267 10.78 -1.06 -19.53
C THR A 267 9.68 -0.69 -20.51
N ILE A 268 8.70 0.08 -20.05
CA ILE A 268 7.53 0.49 -20.81
C ILE A 268 7.61 1.99 -21.07
N LEU A 269 7.52 2.40 -22.33
CA LEU A 269 7.34 3.80 -22.68
C LEU A 269 5.86 4.17 -22.59
N VAL A 270 5.53 5.16 -21.77
CA VAL A 270 4.17 5.68 -21.64
C VAL A 270 4.09 7.06 -22.26
N LEU A 271 3.14 7.23 -23.20
CA LEU A 271 2.83 8.48 -23.87
C LEU A 271 1.42 8.91 -23.48
N GLY A 272 1.29 10.06 -22.83
CA GLY A 272 -0.01 10.60 -22.39
C GLY A 272 -0.48 11.76 -23.27
N SER A 273 -1.65 11.60 -23.91
CA SER A 273 -2.30 12.61 -24.77
C SER A 273 -3.53 13.25 -24.12
N THR A 274 -3.82 14.51 -24.44
CA THR A 274 -4.99 15.21 -23.87
C THR A 274 -6.35 14.84 -24.45
N ASP A 275 -6.43 14.35 -25.70
CA ASP A 275 -7.65 13.79 -26.27
C ASP A 275 -7.52 12.28 -26.58
N ASP A 276 -8.66 11.67 -26.88
CA ASP A 276 -8.85 10.25 -27.18
C ASP A 276 -7.91 9.80 -28.31
N VAL A 277 -6.95 8.93 -27.99
CA VAL A 277 -5.96 8.43 -28.95
C VAL A 277 -6.61 7.32 -29.77
N ARG A 278 -7.23 7.71 -30.88
CA ARG A 278 -7.85 6.78 -31.81
C ARG A 278 -6.81 5.98 -32.58
N THR A 279 -6.51 4.74 -32.17
CA THR A 279 -5.40 3.96 -32.76
C THR A 279 -5.72 3.34 -34.14
N ASP A 280 -6.90 3.64 -34.70
CA ASP A 280 -7.36 3.14 -35.99
C ASP A 280 -6.92 3.97 -37.22
N ASP A 281 -6.32 5.15 -37.01
CA ASP A 281 -5.92 6.06 -38.09
C ASP A 281 -4.47 6.58 -37.95
N PRO A 282 -3.50 6.10 -38.76
CA PRO A 282 -2.11 6.55 -38.72
C PRO A 282 -1.91 8.06 -38.91
N ASP A 283 -2.82 8.75 -39.61
CA ASP A 283 -2.77 10.20 -39.79
C ASP A 283 -3.18 10.95 -38.50
N ALA A 284 -3.78 10.25 -37.53
CA ALA A 284 -4.09 10.80 -36.21
C ALA A 284 -2.86 10.90 -35.29
N TRP A 285 -1.69 10.34 -35.64
CA TRP A 285 -0.50 10.36 -34.76
C TRP A 285 0.05 11.76 -34.60
N ALA A 286 0.06 12.55 -35.68
CA ALA A 286 0.43 13.96 -35.60
C ALA A 286 -0.48 14.75 -34.65
N THR A 287 -1.79 14.42 -34.63
CA THR A 287 -2.77 15.06 -33.73
C THR A 287 -2.57 14.60 -32.28
N ALA A 288 -2.42 13.30 -32.05
CA ALA A 288 -2.15 12.73 -30.73
C ALA A 288 -0.81 13.22 -30.16
N ALA A 289 0.21 13.38 -31.01
CA ALA A 289 1.51 13.90 -30.62
C ALA A 289 1.47 15.38 -30.28
N ALA A 290 0.76 16.21 -31.06
CA ALA A 290 0.55 17.61 -30.73
C ALA A 290 -0.10 17.81 -29.35
N GLN A 291 -0.82 16.79 -28.87
CA GLN A 291 -1.52 16.76 -27.60
C GLN A 291 -0.81 15.92 -26.52
N THR A 292 0.38 15.41 -26.83
CA THR A 292 1.20 14.65 -25.88
C THR A 292 1.88 15.60 -24.91
N ASP A 293 1.45 15.53 -23.66
CA ASP A 293 1.96 16.36 -22.56
C ASP A 293 2.71 15.54 -21.50
N VAL A 294 2.74 14.22 -21.68
CA VAL A 294 3.38 13.27 -20.77
C VAL A 294 4.19 12.27 -21.59
N VAL A 295 5.49 12.18 -21.29
CA VAL A 295 6.35 11.09 -21.76
C VAL A 295 7.05 10.52 -20.54
N MET A 296 7.00 9.21 -20.32
CA MET A 296 7.70 8.60 -19.18
C MET A 296 8.12 7.15 -19.46
N LEU A 297 9.14 6.69 -18.75
CA LEU A 297 9.51 5.28 -18.69
C LEU A 297 9.02 4.68 -17.38
N ALA A 298 8.25 3.62 -17.46
CA ALA A 298 7.96 2.75 -16.34
C ALA A 298 8.88 1.53 -16.44
N HIS A 299 9.82 1.41 -15.52
CA HIS A 299 10.78 0.32 -15.44
C HIS A 299 10.50 -0.53 -14.22
N VAL A 300 10.44 -1.85 -14.39
CA VAL A 300 10.34 -2.82 -13.30
C VAL A 300 11.60 -3.67 -13.31
N SER A 301 12.32 -3.70 -12.20
CA SER A 301 13.60 -4.39 -12.09
C SER A 301 13.48 -5.89 -12.35
N ALA A 302 14.57 -6.55 -12.73
CA ALA A 302 14.59 -7.99 -13.02
C ALA A 302 14.19 -8.83 -11.80
N ASP A 303 14.65 -8.42 -10.61
CA ASP A 303 14.39 -9.11 -9.35
C ASP A 303 12.99 -8.80 -8.76
N ARG A 304 12.23 -7.92 -9.42
CA ARG A 304 10.89 -7.46 -8.99
C ARG A 304 10.90 -6.82 -7.60
N SER A 305 12.02 -6.22 -7.19
CA SER A 305 12.17 -5.54 -5.91
C SER A 305 12.06 -4.01 -6.03
N HIS A 306 12.15 -3.44 -7.23
CA HIS A 306 11.95 -2.01 -7.47
C HIS A 306 11.12 -1.74 -8.74
N ALA A 307 10.41 -0.61 -8.74
CA ALA A 307 9.87 0.01 -9.94
C ALA A 307 10.29 1.48 -10.00
N HIS A 308 10.64 1.96 -11.19
CA HIS A 308 11.07 3.32 -11.41
C HIS A 308 10.21 3.98 -12.49
N VAL A 309 9.68 5.17 -12.20
CA VAL A 309 8.96 6.00 -13.17
C VAL A 309 9.83 7.22 -13.49
N ILE A 310 10.30 7.29 -14.72
CA ILE A 310 11.21 8.35 -15.17
C ILE A 310 10.46 9.29 -16.11
N ALA A 311 10.17 10.50 -15.65
CA ALA A 311 9.41 11.50 -16.41
C ALA A 311 10.32 12.29 -17.36
N MET A 312 9.95 12.30 -18.64
CA MET A 312 10.62 13.02 -19.72
C MET A 312 9.75 14.18 -20.22
N PRO A 313 10.30 15.40 -20.28
CA PRO A 313 9.61 16.50 -20.96
C PRO A 313 9.38 16.17 -22.44
N PRO A 314 8.17 16.37 -23.00
CA PRO A 314 7.91 16.12 -24.42
C PRO A 314 8.70 17.05 -25.36
N ASP A 315 9.13 18.21 -24.85
CA ASP A 315 9.99 19.17 -25.55
C ASP A 315 11.48 18.91 -25.38
N LEU A 316 11.85 17.78 -24.76
CA LEU A 316 13.24 17.36 -24.67
C LEU A 316 13.80 17.11 -26.07
N TRP A 317 14.93 17.75 -26.37
CA TRP A 317 15.60 17.66 -27.64
C TRP A 317 16.21 16.26 -27.86
N VAL A 318 16.01 15.72 -29.06
CA VAL A 318 16.43 14.39 -29.47
C VAL A 318 16.94 14.38 -30.90
N GLU A 319 17.84 13.44 -31.17
CA GLU A 319 18.38 13.19 -32.50
C GLU A 319 17.97 11.79 -32.96
N VAL A 320 17.14 11.73 -34.00
CA VAL A 320 16.70 10.49 -34.64
C VAL A 320 17.36 10.36 -36.01
N PRO A 321 18.40 9.52 -36.16
CA PRO A 321 19.05 9.38 -37.46
C PRO A 321 18.13 8.85 -38.57
N GLY A 322 18.16 9.58 -39.69
CA GLY A 322 17.20 9.45 -40.78
C GLY A 322 16.19 10.59 -40.81
N GLU A 323 16.03 11.32 -39.70
CA GLU A 323 15.10 12.42 -39.52
C GLU A 323 15.84 13.72 -39.16
N VAL A 324 15.11 14.84 -39.20
CA VAL A 324 15.62 16.13 -38.77
C VAL A 324 15.60 16.17 -37.23
N PRO A 325 16.69 16.58 -36.56
CA PRO A 325 16.70 16.75 -35.10
C PRO A 325 15.55 17.64 -34.62
N GLY A 326 14.95 17.28 -33.48
CA GLY A 326 13.75 17.94 -32.98
C GLY A 326 13.44 17.56 -31.53
N THR A 327 12.19 17.66 -31.14
CA THR A 327 11.73 17.27 -29.79
C THR A 327 11.19 15.84 -29.77
N LEU A 328 11.09 15.22 -28.58
CA LEU A 328 10.39 13.94 -28.42
C LEU A 328 8.97 13.98 -28.99
N ARG A 329 8.27 15.09 -28.79
CA ARG A 329 6.94 15.34 -29.36
C ARG A 329 6.97 15.34 -30.89
N ALA A 330 7.95 15.98 -31.51
CA ALA A 330 8.07 16.01 -32.97
C ALA A 330 8.37 14.61 -33.53
N ALA A 331 9.28 13.86 -32.91
CA ALA A 331 9.57 12.48 -33.30
C ALA A 331 8.33 11.58 -33.21
N PHE A 332 7.49 11.77 -32.17
CA PHE A 332 6.20 11.08 -32.07
C PHE A 332 5.20 11.54 -33.14
N ALA A 333 5.16 12.84 -33.47
CA ALA A 333 4.24 13.40 -34.47
C ALA A 333 4.56 12.92 -35.89
N GLU A 334 5.84 12.82 -36.23
CA GLU A 334 6.30 12.42 -37.56
C GLU A 334 6.33 10.90 -37.73
N GLY A 335 6.84 10.18 -36.74
CA GLY A 335 7.08 8.74 -36.82
C GLY A 335 6.09 7.86 -36.07
N GLY A 336 5.10 8.44 -35.39
CA GLY A 336 4.18 7.70 -34.52
C GLY A 336 4.88 7.01 -33.35
N PRO A 337 4.26 5.98 -32.76
CA PRO A 337 4.89 5.19 -31.69
C PRO A 337 6.30 4.67 -32.04
N PRO A 338 6.58 4.17 -33.27
CA PRO A 338 7.95 3.81 -33.68
C PRO A 338 8.96 4.97 -33.59
N GLY A 339 8.58 6.17 -34.03
CA GLY A 339 9.43 7.37 -33.96
C GLY A 339 9.76 7.77 -32.53
N ALA A 340 8.75 7.74 -31.64
CA ALA A 340 8.94 7.99 -30.21
C ALA A 340 9.87 6.95 -29.56
N VAL A 341 9.66 5.65 -29.84
CA VAL A 341 10.53 4.57 -29.37
C VAL A 341 11.96 4.81 -29.84
N GLN A 342 12.15 5.11 -31.13
CA GLN A 342 13.48 5.31 -31.68
C GLN A 342 14.17 6.49 -31.02
N ALA A 343 13.48 7.61 -30.83
CA ALA A 343 14.02 8.79 -30.15
C ALA A 343 14.45 8.48 -28.71
N VAL A 344 13.60 7.80 -27.95
CA VAL A 344 13.87 7.47 -26.54
C VAL A 344 14.99 6.43 -26.43
N GLU A 345 14.99 5.36 -27.23
CA GLU A 345 16.05 4.34 -27.20
C GLU A 345 17.41 4.93 -27.58
N ARG A 346 17.46 5.89 -28.52
CA ARG A 346 18.71 6.58 -28.87
C ARG A 346 19.21 7.48 -27.76
N LEU A 347 18.29 8.27 -27.20
CA LEU A 347 18.62 9.24 -26.17
C LEU A 347 19.13 8.55 -24.91
N THR A 348 18.46 7.47 -24.50
CA THR A 348 18.71 6.79 -23.22
C THR A 348 19.66 5.61 -23.35
N ASN A 349 19.80 5.02 -24.54
CA ASN A 349 20.44 3.73 -24.76
C ASN A 349 19.82 2.58 -23.92
N VAL A 350 18.59 2.76 -23.44
CA VAL A 350 17.82 1.77 -22.70
C VAL A 350 16.92 1.04 -23.69
N ARG A 351 16.88 -0.29 -23.61
CA ARG A 351 16.00 -1.11 -24.44
C ARG A 351 14.56 -0.99 -23.90
N LEU A 352 13.62 -0.64 -24.78
CA LEU A 352 12.21 -0.62 -24.46
C LEU A 352 11.56 -1.97 -24.79
N ASP A 353 10.66 -2.44 -23.95
CA ASP A 353 9.95 -3.71 -24.14
C ASP A 353 8.53 -3.47 -24.66
N HIS A 354 7.85 -2.44 -24.14
CA HIS A 354 6.46 -2.13 -24.51
C HIS A 354 6.21 -0.64 -24.64
N VAL A 355 5.11 -0.29 -25.31
CA VAL A 355 4.60 1.08 -25.44
C VAL A 355 3.13 1.11 -25.02
N ALA A 356 2.81 2.11 -24.19
CA ALA A 356 1.47 2.37 -23.69
C ALA A 356 1.06 3.81 -24.03
N LEU A 357 -0.10 3.99 -24.63
CA LEU A 357 -0.72 5.29 -24.91
C LEU A 357 -1.85 5.51 -23.90
N ALA A 358 -1.81 6.62 -23.16
CA ALA A 358 -2.81 6.94 -22.14
C ALA A 358 -3.49 8.29 -22.45
N ASP A 359 -4.78 8.42 -22.12
CA ASP A 359 -5.50 9.70 -22.27
C ASP A 359 -5.46 10.55 -20.98
N SER A 360 -5.68 11.87 -21.09
CA SER A 360 -5.70 12.78 -19.92
C SER A 360 -6.86 12.53 -18.96
N GLU A 361 -7.95 11.94 -19.45
CA GLU A 361 -9.08 11.52 -18.61
C GLU A 361 -8.71 10.34 -17.71
N THR A 362 -7.73 9.52 -18.10
CA THR A 362 -7.22 8.38 -17.36
C THR A 362 -6.48 8.88 -16.14
N PHE A 363 -5.62 9.88 -16.30
CA PHE A 363 -4.96 10.53 -15.19
C PHE A 363 -5.95 11.24 -14.26
N ALA A 364 -7.03 11.81 -14.80
CA ALA A 364 -8.13 12.34 -13.99
C ALA A 364 -8.86 11.23 -13.21
N ARG A 365 -9.19 10.10 -13.83
CA ARG A 365 -9.82 8.93 -13.19
C ARG A 365 -8.92 8.31 -12.13
N VAL A 366 -7.60 8.24 -12.38
CA VAL A 366 -6.59 7.79 -11.42
C VAL A 366 -6.56 8.74 -10.22
N THR A 367 -6.41 10.05 -10.47
CA THR A 367 -6.42 11.09 -9.43
C THR A 367 -7.69 11.02 -8.57
N GLN A 368 -8.85 10.84 -9.21
CA GLN A 368 -10.13 10.69 -8.51
C GLN A 368 -10.15 9.45 -7.61
N SER A 369 -9.61 8.33 -8.11
CA SER A 369 -9.53 7.05 -7.37
C SER A 369 -8.57 7.11 -6.18
N LEU A 370 -7.54 7.96 -6.26
CA LEU A 370 -6.61 8.25 -5.16
C LEU A 370 -7.21 9.19 -4.09
N GLY A 371 -8.42 9.70 -4.32
CA GLY A 371 -9.05 10.70 -3.47
C GLY A 371 -8.45 12.10 -3.66
N GLY A 372 -7.96 12.40 -4.85
CA GLY A 372 -7.30 13.66 -5.22
C GLY A 372 -5.80 13.67 -5.01
N VAL A 373 -5.13 14.74 -5.46
CA VAL A 373 -3.68 14.95 -5.35
C VAL A 373 -3.38 16.39 -4.95
N THR A 374 -2.29 16.62 -4.22
CA THR A 374 -1.92 17.97 -3.75
C THR A 374 -1.17 18.71 -4.86
N LEU A 375 -1.65 19.89 -5.24
CA LEU A 375 -1.07 20.70 -6.30
C LEU A 375 -0.85 22.15 -5.84
N PRO A 376 0.22 22.81 -6.29
CA PRO A 376 0.50 24.20 -6.02
C PRO A 376 -0.29 25.11 -6.95
N LEU A 377 -1.42 25.68 -6.47
CA LEU A 377 -2.21 26.62 -7.26
C LEU A 377 -1.64 28.03 -7.15
N GLU A 378 -1.18 28.61 -8.26
CA GLU A 378 -0.71 30.01 -8.30
C GLU A 378 -1.86 31.02 -8.13
N SER A 379 -3.05 30.66 -8.59
CA SER A 379 -4.26 31.48 -8.51
C SER A 379 -5.48 30.62 -8.22
N ASN A 380 -6.61 31.27 -7.90
CA ASN A 380 -7.85 30.55 -7.64
C ASN A 380 -8.30 29.77 -8.88
N LEU A 381 -8.58 28.48 -8.71
CA LEU A 381 -9.14 27.64 -9.75
C LEU A 381 -10.64 27.90 -9.85
N VAL A 382 -11.10 28.26 -11.05
CA VAL A 382 -12.50 28.58 -11.34
C VAL A 382 -13.05 27.60 -12.37
N ILE A 383 -14.15 26.92 -12.04
CA ILE A 383 -14.87 26.02 -12.95
C ILE A 383 -16.33 26.49 -13.03
N GLY A 384 -16.82 26.74 -14.24
CA GLY A 384 -18.21 27.20 -14.46
C GLY A 384 -18.55 28.51 -13.74
N GLY A 385 -17.58 29.42 -13.61
CA GLY A 385 -17.75 30.72 -12.93
C GLY A 385 -17.74 30.65 -11.40
N ARG A 386 -17.45 29.49 -10.78
CA ARG A 386 -17.31 29.33 -9.33
C ARG A 386 -15.87 29.01 -8.96
N VAL A 387 -15.36 29.63 -7.91
CA VAL A 387 -14.07 29.27 -7.31
C VAL A 387 -14.22 27.89 -6.65
N VAL A 388 -13.53 26.89 -7.18
CA VAL A 388 -13.55 25.51 -6.68
C VAL A 388 -12.36 25.19 -5.80
N ALA A 389 -11.24 25.90 -5.98
CA ALA A 389 -10.07 25.82 -5.11
C ALA A 389 -9.38 27.19 -5.05
N THR A 390 -8.84 27.54 -3.90
CA THR A 390 -8.10 28.80 -3.70
C THR A 390 -6.61 28.61 -3.97
N ALA A 391 -5.89 29.70 -4.24
CA ALA A 391 -4.43 29.68 -4.39
C ALA A 391 -3.71 29.05 -3.18
N GLY A 392 -2.55 28.42 -3.44
CA GLY A 392 -1.72 27.67 -2.51
C GLY A 392 -1.80 26.16 -2.72
N GLU A 393 -1.16 25.40 -1.82
CA GLU A 393 -1.22 23.93 -1.82
C GLU A 393 -2.66 23.46 -1.59
N ARG A 394 -3.26 22.83 -2.60
CA ARG A 394 -4.63 22.31 -2.52
C ARG A 394 -4.70 20.91 -3.07
N ARG A 395 -5.49 20.09 -2.38
CA ARG A 395 -5.85 18.77 -2.85
C ARG A 395 -6.96 18.87 -3.88
N LEU A 396 -6.65 18.58 -5.14
CA LEU A 396 -7.58 18.65 -6.26
C LEU A 396 -8.12 17.26 -6.61
N THR A 397 -9.41 17.19 -6.94
CA THR A 397 -10.03 15.99 -7.52
C THR A 397 -9.56 15.79 -8.96
N GLY A 398 -9.89 14.64 -9.57
CA GLY A 398 -9.47 14.34 -10.95
C GLY A 398 -9.91 15.41 -11.96
N GLU A 399 -11.18 15.80 -11.89
CA GLU A 399 -11.75 16.85 -12.74
C GLU A 399 -11.08 18.21 -12.50
N GLN A 400 -10.83 18.56 -11.24
CA GLN A 400 -10.18 19.83 -10.89
C GLN A 400 -8.71 19.87 -11.35
N ALA A 401 -7.98 18.78 -11.16
CA ALA A 401 -6.60 18.65 -11.59
C ALA A 401 -6.47 18.70 -13.11
N LEU A 402 -7.39 18.07 -13.84
CA LEU A 402 -7.44 18.14 -15.30
C LEU A 402 -7.64 19.58 -15.80
N VAL A 403 -8.58 20.33 -15.20
CA VAL A 403 -8.78 21.75 -15.55
C VAL A 403 -7.56 22.59 -15.21
N TRP A 404 -6.93 22.34 -14.06
CA TRP A 404 -5.72 23.05 -13.65
C TRP A 404 -4.57 22.81 -14.62
N VAL A 405 -4.32 21.55 -15.01
CA VAL A 405 -3.27 21.19 -15.96
C VAL A 405 -3.49 21.87 -17.31
N ARG A 406 -4.70 21.78 -17.86
CA ARG A 406 -5.05 22.41 -19.16
C ARG A 406 -4.76 23.91 -19.16
N GLY A 407 -4.99 24.59 -18.03
CA GLY A 407 -4.63 25.99 -17.83
C GLY A 407 -5.25 26.94 -18.84
N ALA A 408 -4.55 28.03 -19.17
CA ALA A 408 -5.02 29.01 -20.14
C ALA A 408 -4.83 28.52 -21.59
N VAL A 409 -5.71 28.99 -22.48
CA VAL A 409 -5.55 28.81 -23.93
C VAL A 409 -4.26 29.53 -24.36
N ASP A 410 -3.42 28.86 -25.14
CA ASP A 410 -2.11 29.32 -25.65
C ASP A 410 -0.91 29.30 -24.66
N ASP A 411 -1.01 28.60 -23.52
CA ASP A 411 0.11 28.36 -22.58
C ASP A 411 0.63 26.91 -22.63
N ASP A 412 1.28 26.55 -23.73
CA ASP A 412 1.79 25.17 -23.91
C ASP A 412 2.95 24.83 -22.96
N LEU A 413 3.86 25.79 -22.71
CA LEU A 413 4.99 25.60 -21.78
C LEU A 413 4.52 25.43 -20.33
N GLY A 414 3.60 26.29 -19.88
CA GLY A 414 3.03 26.16 -18.54
C GLY A 414 2.17 24.90 -18.40
N ARG A 415 1.49 24.45 -19.46
CA ARG A 415 0.78 23.17 -19.48
C ARG A 415 1.73 22.01 -19.26
N ALA A 416 2.84 21.94 -19.99
CA ALA A 416 3.85 20.90 -19.82
C ALA A 416 4.42 20.86 -18.39
N GLN A 417 4.73 22.03 -17.80
CA GLN A 417 5.17 22.13 -16.41
C GLN A 417 4.10 21.63 -15.42
N ARG A 418 2.84 22.04 -15.60
CA ARG A 418 1.73 21.58 -14.74
C ARG A 418 1.47 20.08 -14.89
N SER A 419 1.54 19.51 -16.10
CA SER A 419 1.44 18.07 -16.33
C SER A 419 2.51 17.30 -15.56
N ALA A 420 3.76 17.77 -15.60
CA ALA A 420 4.84 17.16 -14.83
C ALA A 420 4.59 17.24 -13.32
N VAL A 421 4.17 18.40 -12.80
CA VAL A 421 3.79 18.56 -11.39
C VAL A 421 2.61 17.66 -11.01
N TRP A 422 1.62 17.52 -11.89
CA TRP A 422 0.45 16.69 -11.66
C TRP A 422 0.82 15.21 -11.54
N LEU A 423 1.69 14.72 -12.43
CA LEU A 423 2.19 13.36 -12.36
C LEU A 423 2.99 13.11 -11.09
N LEU A 424 3.91 14.02 -10.76
CA LEU A 424 4.68 13.92 -9.50
C LEU A 424 3.74 13.89 -8.29
N ALA A 425 2.65 14.67 -8.30
CA ALA A 425 1.65 14.65 -7.23
C ALA A 425 0.79 13.38 -7.21
N ILE A 426 0.45 12.80 -8.36
CA ILE A 426 -0.19 11.47 -8.47
C ILE A 426 0.72 10.42 -7.84
N LEU A 427 2.00 10.47 -8.16
CA LEU A 427 2.99 9.48 -7.74
C LEU A 427 3.35 9.63 -6.26
N ASP A 428 3.53 10.86 -5.76
CA ASP A 428 3.63 11.17 -4.32
C ASP A 428 2.43 10.63 -3.55
N ARG A 429 1.22 10.86 -4.08
CA ARG A 429 -0.01 10.34 -3.50
C ARG A 429 -0.11 8.81 -3.50
N MET A 430 0.51 8.12 -4.45
CA MET A 430 0.57 6.66 -4.43
C MET A 430 1.50 6.14 -3.30
N GLY A 431 2.51 6.93 -2.91
CA GLY A 431 3.41 6.64 -1.79
C GLY A 431 2.80 6.91 -0.40
N ASP A 432 1.77 7.75 -0.31
CA ASP A 432 1.09 8.06 0.96
C ASP A 432 0.58 6.80 1.67
N GLY A 433 0.82 6.70 2.97
CA GLY A 433 0.54 5.49 3.78
C GLY A 433 -0.91 4.98 3.68
N ASP A 434 -1.89 5.84 3.50
CA ASP A 434 -3.31 5.47 3.37
C ASP A 434 -3.68 4.92 1.97
N VAL A 435 -2.93 5.26 0.92
CA VAL A 435 -3.04 4.62 -0.41
C VAL A 435 -2.17 3.36 -0.46
N ARG A 436 -0.93 3.48 0.00
CA ARG A 436 0.07 2.41 0.13
C ARG A 436 -0.49 1.16 0.82
N HIS A 437 -1.26 1.32 1.89
CA HIS A 437 -1.80 0.19 2.66
C HIS A 437 -3.23 -0.24 2.29
N ASN A 438 -3.79 0.29 1.18
CA ASN A 438 -5.17 0.02 0.78
C ASN A 438 -5.26 -0.88 -0.47
N PRO A 439 -5.46 -2.20 -0.33
CA PRO A 439 -5.48 -3.14 -1.46
C PRO A 439 -6.66 -2.93 -2.42
N LEU A 440 -7.78 -2.36 -1.93
CA LEU A 440 -8.93 -2.04 -2.79
C LEU A 440 -8.64 -0.83 -3.69
N THR A 441 -7.87 0.15 -3.20
CA THR A 441 -7.44 1.29 -4.02
C THR A 441 -6.53 0.83 -5.15
N TRP A 442 -5.54 -0.04 -4.88
CA TRP A 442 -4.68 -0.61 -5.93
C TRP A 442 -5.45 -1.43 -6.97
N LEU A 443 -6.40 -2.28 -6.56
CA LEU A 443 -7.24 -3.02 -7.52
C LEU A 443 -8.09 -2.09 -8.41
N ARG A 444 -8.57 -0.97 -7.85
CA ARG A 444 -9.30 0.05 -8.62
C ARG A 444 -8.38 0.82 -9.57
N LEU A 445 -7.19 1.21 -9.11
CA LEU A 445 -6.18 1.88 -9.93
C LEU A 445 -5.81 1.01 -11.13
N LEU A 446 -5.55 -0.28 -10.88
CA LEU A 446 -5.26 -1.25 -11.93
C LEU A 446 -6.40 -1.32 -12.95
N GLY A 447 -7.65 -1.43 -12.50
CA GLY A 447 -8.81 -1.42 -13.39
C GLY A 447 -8.98 -0.14 -14.21
N VAL A 448 -8.63 1.02 -13.65
CA VAL A 448 -8.68 2.33 -14.34
C VAL A 448 -7.57 2.46 -15.37
N ILE A 449 -6.35 2.06 -15.02
CA ILE A 449 -5.19 2.10 -15.93
C ILE A 449 -5.43 1.16 -17.11
N THR A 450 -5.92 -0.06 -16.87
CA THR A 450 -6.15 -1.03 -17.94
C THR A 450 -7.33 -0.72 -18.84
N ALA A 451 -8.30 0.09 -18.41
CA ALA A 451 -9.52 0.37 -19.18
C ALA A 451 -9.37 1.56 -20.14
N SER A 452 -8.20 2.21 -20.16
CA SER A 452 -8.03 3.50 -20.83
C SER A 452 -6.61 3.72 -21.34
N VAL A 453 -5.91 2.62 -21.57
CA VAL A 453 -4.57 2.60 -22.14
C VAL A 453 -4.62 1.72 -23.38
N ALA A 454 -4.14 2.25 -24.51
CA ALA A 454 -3.83 1.44 -25.67
C ALA A 454 -2.40 0.91 -25.55
N VAL A 455 -2.18 -0.36 -25.88
CA VAL A 455 -0.86 -1.01 -25.76
C VAL A 455 -0.42 -1.60 -27.09
N ASP A 456 0.89 -1.82 -27.24
CA ASP A 456 1.41 -2.51 -28.41
C ASP A 456 0.91 -3.97 -28.49
N GLU A 457 0.83 -4.51 -29.70
CA GLU A 457 0.44 -5.90 -29.95
C GLU A 457 1.30 -6.94 -29.20
N GLY A 458 2.55 -6.59 -28.88
CA GLY A 458 3.48 -7.44 -28.16
C GLY A 458 3.13 -7.57 -26.68
N PHE A 459 2.55 -6.53 -26.06
CA PHE A 459 2.17 -6.52 -24.65
C PHE A 459 0.88 -7.32 -24.39
N ASP A 460 0.99 -8.62 -24.54
CA ASP A 460 -0.15 -9.52 -24.53
C ASP A 460 -0.72 -9.76 -23.12
N ARG A 461 -1.87 -10.45 -23.08
CA ARG A 461 -2.57 -10.80 -21.85
C ARG A 461 -1.67 -11.51 -20.82
N SER A 462 -0.78 -12.38 -21.27
CA SER A 462 0.07 -13.17 -20.40
C SER A 462 1.19 -12.34 -19.79
N GLU A 463 1.75 -11.42 -20.57
CA GLU A 463 2.77 -10.47 -20.11
C GLU A 463 2.17 -9.45 -19.14
N MET A 464 1.01 -8.88 -19.44
CA MET A 464 0.35 -7.92 -18.55
C MET A 464 -0.03 -8.56 -17.21
N VAL A 465 -0.49 -9.81 -17.20
CA VAL A 465 -0.76 -10.56 -15.96
C VAL A 465 0.54 -10.89 -15.22
N GLY A 466 1.61 -11.26 -15.94
CA GLY A 466 2.93 -11.52 -15.36
C GLY A 466 3.52 -10.27 -14.70
N LEU A 467 3.40 -9.11 -15.36
CA LEU A 467 3.82 -7.82 -14.83
C LEU A 467 2.98 -7.42 -13.63
N LEU A 468 1.65 -7.60 -13.70
CA LEU A 468 0.74 -7.31 -12.60
C LEU A 468 1.05 -8.15 -11.35
N ALA A 469 1.34 -9.44 -11.54
CA ALA A 469 1.76 -10.33 -10.47
C ALA A 469 3.11 -9.90 -9.86
N SER A 470 4.02 -9.39 -10.70
CA SER A 470 5.35 -8.90 -10.30
C SER A 470 5.27 -7.57 -9.54
N VAL A 471 4.39 -6.66 -9.94
CA VAL A 471 4.19 -5.37 -9.26
C VAL A 471 3.44 -5.56 -7.94
N ARG A 472 2.58 -6.58 -7.82
CA ARG A 472 1.85 -6.86 -6.56
C ARG A 472 2.76 -7.23 -5.39
N THR A 473 3.96 -7.75 -5.65
CA THR A 473 4.93 -8.04 -4.60
C THR A 473 5.71 -6.82 -4.13
N LEU A 474 5.69 -5.72 -4.90
CA LEU A 474 6.38 -4.48 -4.55
C LEU A 474 5.70 -3.77 -3.37
N GLY A 475 6.50 -3.46 -2.36
CA GLY A 475 6.11 -2.60 -1.26
C GLY A 475 6.06 -1.12 -1.69
N PRO A 476 5.19 -0.26 -1.14
CA PRO A 476 5.11 1.12 -1.64
C PRO A 476 6.24 2.08 -1.17
N GLY A 477 7.42 1.54 -0.88
CA GLY A 477 8.68 2.28 -0.74
C GLY A 477 9.75 1.75 -1.70
N GLU A 478 9.35 0.88 -2.63
CA GLU A 478 10.17 0.27 -3.68
C GLU A 478 9.80 0.87 -5.05
N VAL A 479 8.99 1.93 -5.07
CA VAL A 479 8.58 2.65 -6.28
C VAL A 479 9.16 4.05 -6.23
N ASP A 480 10.11 4.35 -7.11
CA ASP A 480 10.76 5.66 -7.21
C ASP A 480 10.27 6.41 -8.43
N VAL A 481 10.17 7.72 -8.29
CA VAL A 481 9.74 8.61 -9.37
C VAL A 481 10.74 9.72 -9.53
N LEU A 482 11.29 9.84 -10.74
CA LEU A 482 12.42 10.71 -11.02
C LEU A 482 12.15 11.52 -12.29
N PRO A 483 12.30 12.85 -12.28
CA PRO A 483 12.39 13.60 -13.53
C PRO A 483 13.74 13.34 -14.18
N VAL A 484 13.76 13.36 -15.51
CA VAL A 484 15.02 13.35 -16.26
C VAL A 484 15.83 14.63 -15.98
N PRO A 485 17.13 14.52 -15.65
CA PRO A 485 18.01 15.68 -15.51
C PRO A 485 18.12 16.45 -16.83
N THR A 486 17.71 17.72 -16.83
CA THR A 486 17.67 18.58 -18.02
C THR A 486 18.23 19.97 -17.75
N VAL A 487 18.76 20.60 -18.80
CA VAL A 487 19.25 21.98 -18.79
C VAL A 487 18.81 22.70 -20.06
N LEU A 488 18.76 24.03 -20.01
CA LEU A 488 18.54 24.85 -21.20
C LEU A 488 19.89 25.12 -21.89
N ALA A 489 19.98 24.74 -23.16
CA ALA A 489 21.11 25.04 -24.03
C ALA A 489 20.72 26.10 -25.07
N ALA A 490 21.71 26.82 -25.60
CA ALA A 490 21.49 27.74 -26.71
C ALA A 490 21.36 26.97 -28.03
N GLY A 491 20.26 27.15 -28.75
CA GLY A 491 20.04 26.67 -30.11
C GLY A 491 19.97 27.81 -31.14
N GLU A 492 19.89 27.47 -32.42
CA GLU A 492 19.89 28.44 -33.53
C GLU A 492 18.67 29.37 -33.54
N THR A 493 17.52 28.87 -33.06
CA THR A 493 16.23 29.59 -33.06
C THR A 493 15.73 29.95 -31.66
N GLY A 494 16.48 29.64 -30.60
CA GLY A 494 16.08 29.88 -29.21
C GLY A 494 16.75 28.93 -28.22
N ALA A 495 16.30 28.95 -26.95
CA ALA A 495 16.76 28.00 -25.96
C ALA A 495 16.15 26.61 -26.20
N LEU A 496 16.96 25.57 -26.16
CA LEU A 496 16.57 24.16 -26.30
C LEU A 496 16.65 23.47 -24.96
N LEU A 497 15.66 22.65 -24.63
CA LEU A 497 15.73 21.78 -23.46
C LEU A 497 16.50 20.52 -23.83
N VAL A 498 17.67 20.30 -23.23
CA VAL A 498 18.55 19.17 -23.52
C VAL A 498 18.84 18.38 -22.24
N PRO A 499 19.28 17.12 -22.33
CA PRO A 499 19.74 16.37 -21.17
C PRO A 499 20.93 17.04 -20.47
N ASP A 500 20.93 17.04 -19.14
CA ASP A 500 22.13 17.38 -18.37
C ASP A 500 23.10 16.18 -18.41
N ALA A 501 24.11 16.26 -19.28
CA ALA A 501 24.87 15.11 -19.75
C ALA A 501 25.39 14.17 -18.65
N ALA A 502 25.95 14.70 -17.55
CA ALA A 502 26.54 13.87 -16.49
C ALA A 502 25.50 13.16 -15.60
N PRO A 503 24.55 13.86 -14.96
CA PRO A 503 23.50 13.20 -14.18
C PRO A 503 22.55 12.36 -15.06
N PHE A 504 22.29 12.80 -16.30
CA PHE A 504 21.47 12.04 -17.25
C PHE A 504 22.11 10.69 -17.59
N SER A 505 23.40 10.68 -17.99
CA SER A 505 24.10 9.44 -18.32
C SER A 505 24.16 8.49 -17.14
N THR A 506 24.42 9.00 -15.92
CA THR A 506 24.44 8.20 -14.69
C THR A 506 23.08 7.53 -14.41
N LEU A 507 21.98 8.28 -14.57
CA LEU A 507 20.62 7.76 -14.41
C LEU A 507 20.31 6.66 -15.42
N MET A 508 20.57 6.92 -16.71
CA MET A 508 20.26 5.97 -17.78
C MET A 508 21.16 4.73 -17.75
N ASP A 509 22.43 4.88 -17.38
CA ASP A 509 23.32 3.73 -17.17
C ASP A 509 22.82 2.83 -16.06
N SER A 510 22.40 3.41 -14.93
CA SER A 510 21.86 2.65 -13.80
C SER A 510 20.54 1.94 -14.16
N LEU A 511 19.70 2.55 -15.00
CA LEU A 511 18.49 1.92 -15.51
C LEU A 511 18.81 0.76 -16.46
N ARG A 512 19.77 0.98 -17.38
CA ARG A 512 20.22 -0.01 -18.37
C ARG A 512 20.89 -1.23 -17.73
N THR A 513 21.58 -1.04 -16.61
CA THR A 513 22.22 -2.12 -15.86
C THR A 513 21.34 -2.71 -14.76
N ASP A 514 20.10 -2.25 -14.60
CA ASP A 514 19.16 -2.69 -13.56
C ASP A 514 19.73 -2.53 -12.14
N THR A 515 20.39 -1.40 -11.87
CA THR A 515 21.03 -1.08 -10.58
C THR A 515 20.50 0.22 -9.96
N LEU A 516 19.45 0.82 -10.53
CA LEU A 516 18.94 2.12 -10.11
C LEU A 516 18.40 2.10 -8.66
N GLY A 517 17.63 1.09 -8.26
CA GLY A 517 17.16 0.96 -6.87
C GLY A 517 18.31 0.97 -5.84
N ALA A 518 19.36 0.18 -6.09
CA ALA A 518 20.55 0.15 -5.25
C ALA A 518 21.32 1.50 -5.24
N HIS A 519 21.29 2.24 -6.34
CA HIS A 519 21.90 3.57 -6.43
C HIS A 519 21.13 4.61 -5.61
N LEU A 520 19.81 4.54 -5.58
CA LEU A 520 18.94 5.44 -4.82
C LEU A 520 18.95 5.13 -3.32
N ASP A 521 18.93 3.85 -2.94
CA ASP A 521 18.95 3.41 -1.53
C ASP A 521 20.29 3.67 -0.83
N GLY A 522 21.39 3.77 -1.59
CA GLY A 522 22.74 4.02 -1.08
C GLY A 522 23.16 5.50 -1.03
N GLY A 523 22.30 6.41 -1.51
CA GLY A 523 22.56 7.84 -1.67
C GLY A 523 22.32 8.71 -0.45
#